data_AF-A0A345JRW7-F1
#
_entry.id   AF-A0A345JRW7-F1
#
_cell.length_a   1.000
_cell.length_b   1.000
_cell.length_c   1.000
_cell.angle_alpha   90.00
_cell.angle_beta   90.00
_cell.angle_gamma   90.00
#
_symmetry.space_group_name_H-M   'P 1'
#
loop_
_entity.id
_entity.type
_entity.pdbx_description
1 polymer ?
#
loop_
_entity_poly.entity_id
_entity_poly.type
_entity_poly.pdbx_seq_one_letter_code
_entity_poly.pdbx_strand_id
1 'polypeptide(L)'
;MIKNQKFKKIFFIVLISSYNLGFASYDSRVNEVNQLIQANMKSVKSTEKLDIPEYKGDILTFERLSKIRNVFNIEHYLPFEKKVLIIKSQQNKKIELKPIIIPPELQKIMDTKATGLQRYPLDSFKFKGVVYQNNQKWGIVESSLENKPMYLKKGELIGQNYGKVENVTKEGIVVDEWKKNDQKRIWEKIQAVIH
;
A
#
# COMPACT_ATOMS: atom_id res chain seq x y z
N MET A 1 -58.62 -62.85 -21.83
CA MET A 1 -57.71 -62.13 -20.90
C MET A 1 -56.78 -61.08 -21.56
N ILE A 2 -56.83 -60.85 -22.88
CA ILE A 2 -55.86 -59.98 -23.60
C ILE A 2 -56.32 -58.51 -23.75
N LYS A 3 -57.63 -58.22 -23.68
CA LYS A 3 -58.19 -56.88 -23.89
C LYS A 3 -57.86 -55.90 -22.74
N ASN A 4 -57.81 -56.37 -21.50
CA ASN A 4 -57.50 -55.54 -20.33
C ASN A 4 -56.01 -55.12 -20.22
N GLN A 5 -55.06 -55.87 -20.81
CA GLN A 5 -53.65 -55.49 -20.79
C GLN A 5 -53.34 -54.32 -21.74
N LYS A 6 -53.99 -54.25 -22.90
CA LYS A 6 -53.81 -53.12 -23.84
C LYS A 6 -54.36 -51.82 -23.24
N PHE A 7 -55.51 -51.89 -22.54
CA PHE A 7 -56.09 -50.73 -21.84
C PHE A 7 -55.19 -50.21 -20.71
N LYS A 8 -54.58 -51.10 -19.90
CA LYS A 8 -53.62 -50.68 -18.85
C LYS A 8 -52.40 -49.97 -19.42
N LYS A 9 -51.86 -50.43 -20.55
CA LYS A 9 -50.70 -49.77 -21.20
C LYS A 9 -51.04 -48.38 -21.73
N ILE A 10 -52.22 -48.22 -22.34
CA ILE A 10 -52.69 -46.91 -22.83
C ILE A 10 -52.90 -45.94 -21.66
N PHE A 11 -53.50 -46.40 -20.56
CA PHE A 11 -53.71 -45.58 -19.37
C PHE A 11 -52.38 -45.10 -18.74
N PHE A 12 -51.36 -45.98 -18.74
CA PHE A 12 -50.03 -45.62 -18.22
C PHE A 12 -49.33 -44.56 -19.09
N ILE A 13 -49.49 -44.63 -20.42
CA ILE A 13 -48.94 -43.63 -21.35
C ILE A 13 -49.63 -42.28 -21.14
N VAL A 14 -50.96 -42.27 -20.97
CA VAL A 14 -51.73 -41.04 -20.69
C VAL A 14 -51.28 -40.42 -19.36
N LEU A 15 -51.09 -41.22 -18.31
CA LEU A 15 -50.57 -40.75 -17.02
C LEU A 15 -49.19 -40.10 -17.19
N ILE A 16 -48.23 -40.76 -17.84
CA ILE A 16 -46.89 -40.20 -18.08
C ILE A 16 -46.96 -38.89 -18.87
N SER A 17 -47.81 -38.80 -19.90
CA SER A 17 -47.97 -37.56 -20.67
C SER A 17 -48.56 -36.40 -19.83
N SER A 18 -49.48 -36.70 -18.90
CA SER A 18 -50.08 -35.68 -18.02
C SER A 18 -49.10 -35.14 -16.96
N TYR A 19 -48.16 -35.95 -16.48
CA TYR A 19 -47.12 -35.48 -15.55
C TYR A 19 -46.16 -34.49 -16.21
N ASN A 20 -45.78 -34.71 -17.48
CA ASN A 20 -44.85 -33.83 -18.19
C ASN A 20 -45.44 -32.42 -18.45
N LEU A 21 -46.75 -32.31 -18.69
CA LEU A 21 -47.40 -30.99 -18.87
C LEU A 21 -47.40 -30.15 -17.58
N GLY A 22 -47.51 -30.79 -16.41
CA GLY A 22 -47.54 -30.11 -15.12
C GLY A 22 -46.21 -29.42 -14.77
N PHE A 23 -45.07 -30.05 -15.05
CA PHE A 23 -43.74 -29.49 -14.79
C PHE A 23 -43.42 -28.28 -15.68
N ALA A 24 -43.80 -28.33 -16.97
CA ALA A 24 -43.62 -27.19 -17.87
C ALA A 24 -44.43 -25.95 -17.43
N SER A 25 -45.64 -26.16 -16.90
CA SER A 25 -46.44 -25.06 -16.34
C SER A 25 -45.82 -24.48 -15.06
N TYR A 26 -45.21 -25.31 -14.21
CA TYR A 26 -44.54 -24.83 -13.00
C TYR A 26 -43.35 -23.92 -13.31
N ASP A 27 -42.45 -24.34 -14.21
CA ASP A 27 -41.28 -23.54 -14.59
C ASP A 27 -41.67 -22.19 -15.22
N SER A 28 -42.75 -22.17 -16.00
CA SER A 28 -43.26 -20.91 -16.58
C SER A 28 -43.73 -19.92 -15.51
N ARG A 29 -44.43 -20.39 -14.46
CA ARG A 29 -44.90 -19.55 -13.35
C ARG A 29 -43.74 -19.05 -12.50
N VAL A 30 -42.73 -19.89 -12.27
CA VAL A 30 -41.53 -19.49 -11.52
C VAL A 30 -40.75 -18.40 -12.27
N ASN A 31 -40.62 -18.51 -13.59
CA ASN A 31 -39.98 -17.48 -14.41
C ASN A 31 -40.76 -16.16 -14.41
N GLU A 32 -42.10 -16.20 -14.44
CA GLU A 32 -42.94 -15.01 -14.33
C GLU A 32 -42.75 -14.30 -12.99
N VAL A 33 -42.73 -15.05 -11.88
CA VAL A 33 -42.46 -14.51 -10.54
C VAL A 33 -41.06 -13.88 -10.47
N ASN A 34 -40.04 -14.53 -11.04
CA ASN A 34 -38.68 -14.00 -11.06
C ASN A 34 -38.61 -12.70 -11.89
N GLN A 35 -39.31 -12.61 -13.02
CA GLN A 35 -39.40 -11.39 -13.82
C GLN A 35 -40.11 -10.25 -13.06
N LEU A 36 -41.17 -10.55 -12.31
CA LEU A 36 -41.87 -9.56 -11.47
C LEU A 36 -40.98 -9.02 -10.33
N ILE A 37 -40.20 -9.90 -9.69
CA ILE A 37 -39.24 -9.50 -8.66
C ILE A 37 -38.16 -8.62 -9.29
N GLN A 38 -37.61 -9.01 -10.44
CA GLN A 38 -36.55 -8.25 -11.11
C GLN A 38 -37.03 -6.91 -11.66
N ALA A 39 -38.27 -6.82 -12.15
CA ALA A 39 -38.89 -5.59 -12.62
C ALA A 39 -39.16 -4.60 -11.47
N ASN A 40 -39.61 -5.10 -10.31
CA ASN A 40 -39.86 -4.28 -9.13
C ASN A 40 -38.58 -3.96 -8.32
N MET A 41 -37.49 -4.72 -8.51
CA MET A 41 -36.17 -4.45 -7.94
C MET A 41 -35.39 -3.35 -8.68
N LYS A 42 -36.02 -2.57 -9.58
CA LYS A 42 -35.40 -1.34 -10.10
C LYS A 42 -35.10 -0.42 -8.93
N SER A 43 -33.83 -0.41 -8.56
CA SER A 43 -33.23 0.44 -7.53
C SER A 43 -33.73 1.87 -7.70
N VAL A 44 -34.53 2.35 -6.75
CA VAL A 44 -34.66 3.78 -6.50
C VAL A 44 -33.30 4.23 -5.95
N LYS A 45 -32.35 4.47 -6.85
CA LYS A 45 -31.11 5.15 -6.49
C LYS A 45 -31.51 6.60 -6.22
N SER A 46 -31.61 6.94 -4.93
CA SER A 46 -31.74 8.34 -4.52
C SER A 46 -30.62 9.14 -5.17
N THR A 47 -31.00 10.14 -5.96
CA THR A 47 -30.07 11.13 -6.54
C THR A 47 -29.77 12.27 -5.58
N GLU A 48 -30.26 12.19 -4.34
CA GLU A 48 -30.00 13.17 -3.31
C GLU A 48 -28.52 13.09 -2.94
N LYS A 49 -27.74 14.07 -3.39
CA LYS A 49 -26.38 14.26 -2.91
C LYS A 49 -26.51 14.61 -1.44
N LEU A 50 -26.11 13.69 -0.58
CA LEU A 50 -26.00 13.93 0.85
C LEU A 50 -24.99 15.09 1.04
N ASP A 51 -25.48 16.29 1.35
CA ASP A 51 -24.61 17.40 1.74
C ASP A 51 -24.02 17.05 3.10
N ILE A 52 -22.79 16.53 3.08
CA ILE A 52 -22.04 16.26 4.29
C ILE A 52 -21.48 17.62 4.73
N PRO A 53 -21.91 18.18 5.89
CA PRO A 53 -21.35 19.43 6.37
C PRO A 53 -19.84 19.26 6.58
N GLU A 54 -19.05 20.24 6.15
CA GLU A 54 -17.62 20.29 6.47
C GLU A 54 -17.44 20.38 7.99
N TYR A 55 -17.13 19.24 8.59
CA TYR A 55 -17.01 19.12 10.03
C TYR A 55 -15.64 19.68 10.45
N LYS A 56 -15.62 20.93 10.94
CA LYS A 56 -14.46 21.55 11.60
C LYS A 56 -14.23 20.95 13.00
N GLY A 57 -14.13 19.63 13.09
CA GLY A 57 -13.91 18.91 14.34
C GLY A 57 -12.42 18.67 14.60
N ASP A 58 -12.03 18.77 15.87
CA ASP A 58 -10.68 18.56 16.37
C ASP A 58 -10.21 17.12 16.11
N ILE A 59 -8.99 16.94 15.59
CA ILE A 59 -8.46 15.67 15.04
C ILE A 59 -8.55 14.53 16.06
N LEU A 60 -8.40 14.87 17.35
CA LEU A 60 -8.47 13.95 18.48
C LEU A 60 -9.87 13.34 18.71
N THR A 61 -10.93 14.07 18.37
CA THR A 61 -12.30 13.55 18.47
C THR A 61 -12.60 12.54 17.36
N PHE A 62 -12.09 12.76 16.15
CA PHE A 62 -12.21 11.82 15.05
C PHE A 62 -11.49 10.51 15.28
N GLU A 63 -10.30 10.53 15.87
CA GLU A 63 -9.58 9.29 16.21
C GLU A 63 -10.39 8.47 17.23
N ARG A 64 -10.90 9.12 18.29
CA ARG A 64 -11.75 8.47 19.31
C ARG A 64 -13.04 7.92 18.71
N LEU A 65 -13.72 8.68 17.84
CA LEU A 65 -14.95 8.24 17.18
C LEU A 65 -14.70 7.14 16.12
N SER A 66 -13.56 7.16 15.43
CA SER A 66 -13.18 6.09 14.51
C SER A 66 -12.91 4.76 15.23
N LYS A 67 -12.40 4.82 16.48
CA LYS A 67 -12.26 3.64 17.35
C LYS A 67 -13.62 3.10 17.81
N ILE A 68 -14.65 3.95 17.90
CA ILE A 68 -16.02 3.56 18.29
C ILE A 68 -16.82 2.97 17.11
N ARG A 69 -16.33 3.05 15.87
CA ARG A 69 -17.03 2.58 14.65
C ARG A 69 -17.24 1.05 14.56
N ASN A 70 -16.93 0.29 15.61
CA ASN A 70 -17.05 -1.16 15.65
C ASN A 70 -18.02 -1.67 16.74
N VAL A 71 -19.02 -0.87 17.13
CA VAL A 71 -20.08 -1.32 18.05
C VAL A 71 -21.27 -1.97 17.35
N PHE A 72 -21.39 -1.84 16.02
CA PHE A 72 -22.47 -2.45 15.22
C PHE A 72 -22.02 -3.60 14.32
N ASN A 73 -20.75 -4.01 14.36
CA ASN A 73 -20.34 -5.27 13.75
C ASN A 73 -20.68 -6.43 14.70
N ILE A 74 -21.92 -6.45 15.19
CA ILE A 74 -22.46 -7.66 15.79
C ILE A 74 -22.91 -8.46 14.59
N GLU A 75 -22.10 -9.42 14.18
CA GLU A 75 -22.46 -10.34 13.11
C GLU A 75 -23.70 -11.12 13.57
N HIS A 76 -24.88 -10.58 13.26
CA HIS A 76 -26.18 -11.14 13.61
C HIS A 76 -26.49 -12.31 12.67
N TYR A 77 -25.83 -13.44 12.90
CA TYR A 77 -26.18 -14.67 12.21
C TYR A 77 -27.45 -15.26 12.80
N LEU A 78 -28.35 -15.64 11.91
CA LEU A 78 -29.53 -16.41 12.29
C LEU A 78 -29.09 -17.81 12.75
N PRO A 79 -29.73 -18.42 13.76
CA PRO A 79 -29.30 -19.71 14.32
C PRO A 79 -29.41 -20.88 13.33
N PHE A 80 -30.10 -20.69 12.20
CA PHE A 80 -30.27 -21.66 11.13
C PHE A 80 -29.45 -21.34 9.87
N GLU A 81 -28.68 -20.25 9.87
CA GLU A 81 -27.81 -19.91 8.74
C GLU A 81 -26.61 -20.85 8.71
N LYS A 82 -26.51 -21.67 7.66
CA LYS A 82 -25.33 -22.51 7.44
C LYS A 82 -24.13 -21.60 7.20
N LYS A 83 -23.26 -21.49 8.20
CA LYS A 83 -21.99 -20.78 8.08
C LYS A 83 -21.19 -21.40 6.95
N VAL A 84 -21.11 -20.70 5.81
CA VAL A 84 -20.11 -21.02 4.81
C VAL A 84 -18.77 -20.71 5.48
N LEU A 85 -17.92 -21.73 5.65
CA LEU A 85 -16.56 -21.49 6.07
C LEU A 85 -15.96 -20.55 5.03
N ILE A 86 -15.78 -19.29 5.39
CA ILE A 86 -14.92 -18.39 4.65
C ILE A 86 -13.53 -18.98 4.87
N ILE A 87 -13.17 -19.95 4.04
CA ILE A 87 -11.78 -20.30 3.83
C ILE A 87 -11.16 -18.96 3.49
N LYS A 88 -10.28 -18.45 4.36
CA LYS A 88 -9.47 -17.26 4.09
C LYS A 88 -8.51 -17.60 2.93
N SER A 89 -9.06 -17.93 1.77
CA SER A 89 -8.34 -18.35 0.57
C SER A 89 -7.81 -17.15 -0.20
N GLN A 90 -8.17 -15.94 0.21
CA GLN A 90 -7.45 -14.75 -0.20
C GLN A 90 -6.26 -14.57 0.74
N GLN A 91 -5.28 -15.44 0.49
CA GLN A 91 -3.86 -15.12 0.48
C GLN A 91 -3.64 -13.64 0.77
N ASN A 92 -2.93 -13.34 1.86
CA ASN A 92 -2.16 -12.10 1.97
C ASN A 92 -1.33 -12.00 0.68
N LYS A 93 -1.89 -11.39 -0.37
CA LYS A 93 -1.21 -11.17 -1.63
C LYS A 93 -0.20 -10.11 -1.26
N LYS A 94 0.97 -10.56 -0.79
CA LYS A 94 2.07 -9.70 -0.38
C LYS A 94 2.32 -8.80 -1.57
N ILE A 95 1.91 -7.55 -1.45
CA ILE A 95 2.10 -6.57 -2.53
C ILE A 95 3.60 -6.35 -2.57
N GLU A 96 4.28 -7.02 -3.48
CA GLU A 96 5.71 -6.83 -3.70
C GLU A 96 5.88 -5.45 -4.31
N LEU A 97 6.28 -4.50 -3.45
CA LEU A 97 6.57 -3.15 -3.88
C LEU A 97 7.72 -3.19 -4.88
N LYS A 98 7.59 -2.44 -5.99
CA LYS A 98 8.66 -2.28 -6.97
C LYS A 98 9.98 -1.94 -6.25
N PRO A 99 11.10 -2.58 -6.61
CA PRO A 99 12.38 -2.34 -5.96
C PRO A 99 12.77 -0.86 -6.08
N ILE A 100 13.49 -0.35 -5.07
CA ILE A 100 14.03 1.01 -5.12
C ILE A 100 15.12 1.03 -6.19
N ILE A 101 15.03 1.98 -7.12
CA ILE A 101 15.99 2.12 -8.21
C ILE A 101 17.24 2.80 -7.62
N ILE A 102 18.37 2.11 -7.67
CA ILE A 102 19.68 2.61 -7.21
C ILE A 102 20.44 3.11 -8.45
N PRO A 103 20.83 4.40 -8.50
CA PRO A 103 21.64 4.93 -9.58
C PRO A 103 23.00 4.21 -9.70
N PRO A 104 23.53 3.98 -10.92
CA PRO A 104 24.82 3.32 -11.11
C PRO A 104 26.01 4.02 -10.42
N GLU A 105 25.94 5.34 -10.24
CA GLU A 105 26.95 6.10 -9.51
C GLU A 105 26.95 5.73 -8.01
N LEU A 106 25.77 5.68 -7.39
CA LEU A 106 25.62 5.29 -5.99
C LEU A 106 26.02 3.83 -5.78
N GLN A 107 25.67 2.93 -6.71
CA GLN A 107 26.07 1.52 -6.67
C GLN A 107 27.60 1.38 -6.52
N LYS A 108 28.36 2.09 -7.36
CA LYS A 108 29.84 2.08 -7.30
C LYS A 108 30.35 2.55 -5.94
N ILE A 109 29.73 3.58 -5.36
CA ILE A 109 30.12 4.10 -4.05
C ILE A 109 29.80 3.08 -2.95
N MET A 110 28.65 2.42 -3.00
CA MET A 110 28.25 1.38 -2.04
C MET A 110 29.17 0.14 -2.09
N ASP A 111 29.71 -0.18 -3.27
CA ASP A 111 30.65 -1.29 -3.44
C ASP A 111 32.06 -0.93 -2.90
N THR A 112 32.37 0.36 -2.72
CA THR A 112 33.65 0.79 -2.14
C THR A 112 33.71 0.60 -0.63
N LYS A 113 34.93 0.44 -0.09
CA LYS A 113 35.15 0.31 1.35
C LYS A 113 34.72 1.59 2.07
N ALA A 114 33.89 1.45 3.10
CA ALA A 114 33.43 2.56 3.90
C ALA A 114 34.58 3.29 4.64
N THR A 115 34.54 4.62 4.59
CA THR A 115 35.45 5.53 5.30
C THR A 115 34.97 5.74 6.74
N GLY A 116 35.89 6.00 7.68
CA GLY A 116 35.53 6.24 9.09
C GLY A 116 34.52 7.37 9.29
N LEU A 117 34.55 8.38 8.41
CA LEU A 117 33.68 9.55 8.42
C LEU A 117 32.23 9.26 8.00
N GLN A 118 31.97 8.09 7.42
CA GLN A 118 30.61 7.66 7.03
C GLN A 118 29.82 7.08 8.20
N ARG A 119 30.44 6.90 9.36
CA ARG A 119 29.75 6.43 10.57
C ARG A 119 28.87 7.51 11.20
N TYR A 120 29.26 8.77 11.02
CA TYR A 120 28.58 9.91 11.59
C TYR A 120 27.49 10.41 10.62
N PRO A 121 26.33 10.87 11.11
CA PRO A 121 25.34 11.52 10.27
C PRO A 121 25.84 12.89 9.83
N LEU A 122 25.43 13.35 8.64
CA LEU A 122 25.90 14.61 8.06
C LEU A 122 25.61 15.81 8.98
N ASP A 123 24.40 15.83 9.55
CA ASP A 123 23.93 16.87 10.48
C ASP A 123 24.74 16.95 11.79
N SER A 124 25.52 15.92 12.13
CA SER A 124 26.36 15.97 13.34
C SER A 124 27.63 16.80 13.14
N PHE A 125 28.07 16.99 11.90
CA PHE A 125 29.29 17.74 11.61
C PHE A 125 29.05 19.24 11.78
N LYS A 126 29.96 19.88 12.51
CA LYS A 126 30.05 21.32 12.65
C LYS A 126 31.36 21.77 12.03
N PHE A 127 31.31 22.75 11.16
CA PHE A 127 32.51 23.31 10.56
C PHE A 127 33.25 24.17 11.58
N LYS A 128 34.56 24.02 11.63
CA LYS A 128 35.45 24.78 12.55
C LYS A 128 36.41 25.68 11.80
N GLY A 129 36.68 25.41 10.54
CA GLY A 129 37.52 26.26 9.71
C GLY A 129 38.18 25.50 8.57
N VAL A 130 39.20 26.14 8.00
CA VAL A 130 39.95 25.62 6.85
C VAL A 130 41.43 25.67 7.15
N VAL A 131 42.15 24.62 6.74
CA VAL A 131 43.60 24.60 6.71
C VAL A 131 44.08 24.44 5.28
N TYR A 132 45.12 25.18 4.91
CA TYR A 132 45.80 25.02 3.64
C TYR A 132 47.15 24.34 3.90
N GLN A 133 47.36 23.17 3.30
CA GLN A 133 48.60 22.43 3.43
C GLN A 133 48.96 21.78 2.09
N ASN A 134 50.22 21.87 1.68
CA ASN A 134 50.74 21.26 0.43
C ASN A 134 49.91 21.64 -0.81
N ASN A 135 49.52 22.91 -0.93
CA ASN A 135 48.68 23.41 -2.02
C ASN A 135 47.27 22.79 -2.08
N GLN A 136 46.86 22.09 -1.03
CA GLN A 136 45.55 21.46 -0.89
C GLN A 136 44.77 22.12 0.25
N LYS A 137 43.48 22.36 0.01
CA LYS A 137 42.55 22.93 0.98
C LYS A 137 41.85 21.82 1.75
N TRP A 138 41.94 21.88 3.07
CA TRP A 138 41.34 20.95 4.01
C TRP A 138 40.27 21.66 4.83
N GLY A 139 39.08 21.06 4.93
CA GLY A 139 38.06 21.52 5.85
C GLY A 139 38.25 20.84 7.21
N ILE A 140 38.13 21.59 8.29
CA ILE A 140 38.08 21.04 9.64
C ILE A 140 36.63 20.96 10.07
N VAL A 141 36.19 19.76 10.45
CA VAL A 141 34.88 19.51 11.04
C VAL A 141 35.03 18.81 12.37
N GLU A 142 34.05 19.01 13.24
CA GLU A 142 33.92 18.31 14.51
C GLU A 142 32.56 17.63 14.53
N SER A 143 32.48 16.37 14.92
CA SER A 143 31.18 15.73 15.07
C SER A 143 30.64 16.01 16.47
N SER A 144 29.35 16.26 16.57
CA SER A 144 28.68 16.35 17.88
C SER A 144 28.76 15.04 18.69
N LEU A 145 29.09 13.92 18.03
CA LEU A 145 29.29 12.61 18.67
C LEU A 145 30.73 12.39 19.17
N GLU A 146 31.70 13.09 18.59
CA GLU A 146 33.12 12.96 18.95
C GLU A 146 33.80 14.33 18.86
N ASN A 147 34.31 14.81 20.00
CA ASN A 147 34.89 16.14 20.14
C ASN A 147 36.31 16.26 19.54
N LYS A 148 36.61 15.45 18.52
CA LYS A 148 37.91 15.40 17.86
C LYS A 148 37.82 16.09 16.50
N PRO A 149 38.77 16.99 16.15
CA PRO A 149 38.79 17.59 14.84
C PRO A 149 39.11 16.54 13.77
N MET A 150 38.30 16.53 12.72
CA MET A 150 38.42 15.69 11.55
C MET A 150 38.72 16.56 10.33
N TYR A 151 39.63 16.09 9.48
CA TYR A 151 40.06 16.81 8.30
C TYR A 151 39.42 16.20 7.06
N LEU A 152 38.80 17.04 6.24
CA LEU A 152 38.11 16.66 5.02
C LEU A 152 38.83 17.25 3.81
N LYS A 153 39.03 16.41 2.79
CA LYS A 153 39.49 16.87 1.47
C LYS A 153 38.39 16.78 0.43
N LYS A 154 38.57 17.51 -0.67
CA LYS A 154 37.70 17.40 -1.85
C LYS A 154 37.67 15.95 -2.35
N GLY A 155 36.46 15.45 -2.60
CA GLY A 155 36.18 14.11 -3.11
C GLY A 155 36.08 13.02 -2.05
N GLU A 156 36.26 13.34 -0.77
CA GLU A 156 36.13 12.39 0.34
C GLU A 156 34.66 12.08 0.64
N LEU A 157 34.40 10.85 1.10
CA LEU A 157 33.06 10.37 1.46
C LEU A 157 32.81 10.54 2.95
N ILE A 158 31.70 11.19 3.28
CA ILE A 158 31.27 11.52 4.63
C ILE A 158 29.78 11.24 4.79
N GLY A 159 29.31 11.11 6.03
CA GLY A 159 27.89 10.89 6.27
C GLY A 159 27.45 9.46 6.00
N GLN A 160 26.37 9.04 6.67
CA GLN A 160 25.75 7.73 6.47
C GLN A 160 25.10 7.57 5.09
N ASN A 161 24.74 8.69 4.46
CA ASN A 161 24.06 8.77 3.18
C ASN A 161 25.01 9.02 2.00
N TYR A 162 26.24 8.54 2.10
CA TYR A 162 27.24 8.60 1.02
C TYR A 162 27.51 10.02 0.50
N GLY A 163 27.58 11.00 1.42
CA GLY A 163 27.90 12.38 1.10
C GLY A 163 29.31 12.51 0.51
N LYS A 164 29.46 13.22 -0.60
CA LYS A 164 30.76 13.48 -1.23
C LYS A 164 31.12 14.95 -1.12
N VAL A 165 32.31 15.26 -0.60
CA VAL A 165 32.79 16.64 -0.49
C VAL A 165 33.07 17.20 -1.89
N GLU A 166 32.29 18.19 -2.31
CA GLU A 166 32.46 18.86 -3.60
C GLU A 166 33.50 19.97 -3.51
N ASN A 167 33.35 20.84 -2.50
CA ASN A 167 34.23 21.98 -2.31
C ASN A 167 34.34 22.40 -0.83
N VAL A 168 35.50 22.94 -0.46
CA VAL A 168 35.74 23.53 0.86
C VAL A 168 35.83 25.04 0.66
N THR A 169 34.89 25.80 1.23
CA THR A 169 34.88 27.27 1.19
C THR A 169 35.40 27.84 2.52
N LYS A 170 35.49 29.17 2.65
CA LYS A 170 35.87 29.80 3.93
C LYS A 170 34.75 29.74 4.97
N GLU A 171 33.51 29.67 4.51
CA GLU A 171 32.29 29.76 5.32
C GLU A 171 31.70 28.38 5.66
N GLY A 172 32.11 27.34 4.93
CA GLY A 172 31.59 26.00 5.10
C GLY A 172 32.07 25.01 4.06
N ILE A 173 31.56 23.79 4.15
CA ILE A 173 31.89 22.69 3.23
C ILE A 173 30.65 22.32 2.43
N VAL A 174 30.78 22.30 1.12
CA VAL A 174 29.71 21.91 0.20
C VAL A 174 29.82 20.41 -0.05
N VAL A 175 28.72 19.70 0.21
CA VAL A 175 28.63 18.24 0.21
C VAL A 175 27.44 17.80 -0.61
N ASP A 176 27.67 16.82 -1.47
CA ASP A 176 26.64 16.17 -2.25
C ASP A 176 26.18 14.88 -1.55
N GLU A 177 25.01 14.87 -0.93
CA GLU A 177 24.42 13.73 -0.21
C GLU A 177 23.41 12.97 -1.07
N TRP A 178 23.31 11.66 -0.89
CA TRP A 178 22.25 10.85 -1.49
C TRP A 178 21.09 10.68 -0.51
N LYS A 179 19.91 11.20 -0.86
CA LYS A 179 18.70 11.03 -0.06
C LYS A 179 17.73 10.09 -0.74
N LYS A 180 17.19 9.17 0.04
CA LYS A 180 16.15 8.25 -0.43
C LYS A 180 14.81 8.96 -0.52
N ASN A 181 14.20 8.96 -1.70
CA ASN A 181 12.83 9.43 -1.91
C ASN A 181 11.88 8.22 -1.91
N ASP A 182 11.15 8.02 -0.80
CA ASP A 182 10.24 6.87 -0.65
C ASP A 182 9.04 6.91 -1.60
N GLN A 183 8.58 8.11 -1.98
CA GLN A 183 7.45 8.28 -2.90
C GLN A 183 7.81 7.86 -4.32
N LYS A 184 8.97 8.32 -4.81
CA LYS A 184 9.47 8.00 -6.15
C LYS A 184 10.22 6.67 -6.20
N ARG A 185 10.55 6.08 -5.04
CA ARG A 185 11.37 4.87 -4.90
C ARG A 185 12.72 5.00 -5.61
N ILE A 186 13.32 6.18 -5.56
CA ILE A 186 14.59 6.54 -6.22
C ILE A 186 15.50 7.24 -5.20
N TRP A 187 16.81 7.06 -5.32
CA TRP A 187 17.80 7.89 -4.63
C TRP A 187 18.05 9.18 -5.42
N GLU A 188 17.88 10.31 -4.75
CA GLU A 188 18.09 11.64 -5.31
C GLU A 188 19.34 12.27 -4.68
N LYS A 189 20.12 12.98 -5.48
CA LYS A 189 21.31 13.69 -5.03
C LYS A 189 20.89 15.10 -4.56
N ILE A 190 21.30 15.47 -3.35
CA ILE A 190 20.96 16.74 -2.71
C ILE A 190 22.26 17.42 -2.27
N GLN A 191 22.39 18.71 -2.59
CA GLN A 191 23.52 19.51 -2.13
C GLN A 191 23.21 20.07 -0.73
N ALA A 192 24.14 19.85 0.20
CA ALA A 192 24.09 20.33 1.57
C ALA A 192 25.34 21.15 1.89
N VAL A 193 25.21 22.13 2.77
CA VAL A 193 26.32 22.96 3.23
C VAL A 193 26.48 22.77 4.73
N ILE A 194 27.69 22.40 5.16
CA ILE A 194 28.06 22.30 6.56
C ILE A 194 28.61 23.66 7.00
N HIS A 195 28.00 24.24 8.04
CA HIS A 195 28.37 25.51 8.66
C HIS A 195 29.05 25.32 10.02
#